data_AF-A0A9P6WNT9-F1
#
_entry.id   AF-A0A9P6WNT9-F1
#
_cell.length_a   1.000
_cell.length_b   1.000
_cell.length_c   1.000
_cell.angle_alpha   90.00
_cell.angle_beta   90.00
_cell.angle_gamma   90.00
#
_symmetry.space_group_name_H-M   'P 1'
#
loop_
_entity.id
_entity.type
_entity.pdbx_description
1 polymer ?
#
loop_
_entity_poly.entity_id
_entity_poly.type
_entity_poly.pdbx_seq_one_letter_code
_entity_poly.pdbx_strand_id
1 'polypeptide(L)'
;MQDITTIRINAINQLDEAKKICFLANNNLSNSFIKLSEKEKLSIELTYIMLSLKNHLQIFESLKKSIILLISNITEKKNLLINNTNLNLEKLDNILIKMKSIIVDKSFKLLQNNIKNSLYDYINDDHVNIMKLRINELIIQLNDLLDNKIIENIIIRFQNESNYLFNEFESLNLFYKKYFIKKENEKELDNLVKNNSDLEFEIIQILKKLNLHLDNCIKYENNNNDDNENENLLIIIKNQNLTIFSLMNSLKNNCDIISQNCKDISKFITIFKDFKIKLIKCFKEIKEFSIDVLENQVQNNILKILRQLNDHLFTLNNYKNDINQFSQDFLQFIDSYYYLILEINRRNNLNLKVQNLINIFENDLKILQDDDFNKRSQFLNNNADFLPQNLIDFDIINSKFPLINLNYSLEKLPNLSKSVVEESLQRIHNNNSHHNRS
;
A
#
# COMPACT_ATOMS: atom_id res chain seq x y z
N MET A 1 45.99 -75.64 49.40
CA MET A 1 45.75 -75.98 47.99
C MET A 1 44.27 -75.77 47.73
N GLN A 2 43.88 -74.85 46.84
CA GLN A 2 42.47 -74.73 46.44
C GLN A 2 42.11 -75.95 45.58
N ASP A 3 41.00 -76.59 45.92
CA ASP A 3 40.44 -77.71 45.17
C ASP A 3 39.90 -77.18 43.82
N ILE A 4 40.06 -77.93 42.74
CA ILE A 4 39.70 -77.48 41.38
C ILE A 4 38.20 -77.20 41.25
N THR A 5 37.39 -77.93 42.00
CA THR A 5 35.95 -77.71 42.17
C THR A 5 35.64 -76.31 42.74
N THR A 6 36.41 -75.84 43.73
CA THR A 6 36.31 -74.47 44.25
C THR A 6 36.72 -73.40 43.23
N ILE A 7 37.73 -73.67 42.41
CA ILE A 7 38.17 -72.73 41.35
C ILE A 7 37.08 -72.63 40.27
N ARG A 8 36.46 -73.75 39.88
CA ARG A 8 35.35 -73.77 38.92
C ARG A 8 34.13 -72.99 39.42
N ILE A 9 33.71 -73.22 40.66
CA ILE A 9 32.57 -72.50 41.26
C ILE A 9 32.86 -70.99 41.30
N ASN A 10 34.11 -70.60 41.62
CA ASN A 10 34.51 -69.19 41.61
C ASN A 10 34.49 -68.60 40.19
N ALA A 11 34.98 -69.34 39.19
CA ALA A 11 34.94 -68.94 37.78
C ALA A 11 33.50 -68.77 37.25
N ILE A 12 32.57 -69.65 37.63
CA ILE A 12 31.13 -69.54 37.30
C ILE A 12 30.56 -68.24 37.91
N ASN A 13 30.78 -68.01 39.20
CA ASN A 13 30.26 -66.84 39.90
C ASN A 13 30.81 -65.53 39.31
N GLN A 14 32.11 -65.48 39.01
CA GLN A 14 32.76 -64.31 38.41
C GLN A 14 32.29 -64.05 36.98
N LEU A 15 32.07 -65.11 36.20
CA LEU A 15 31.52 -64.99 34.85
C LEU A 15 30.07 -64.47 34.88
N ASP A 16 29.24 -64.96 35.79
CA ASP A 16 27.86 -64.50 35.93
C ASP A 16 27.77 -63.06 36.44
N GLU A 17 28.66 -62.66 37.34
CA GLU A 17 28.79 -61.25 37.75
C GLU A 17 29.26 -60.38 36.58
N ALA A 18 30.27 -60.83 35.82
CA ALA A 18 30.76 -60.14 34.63
C ALA A 18 29.66 -59.94 33.58
N LYS A 19 28.86 -60.98 33.30
CA LYS A 19 27.71 -60.91 32.38
C LYS A 19 26.69 -59.86 32.84
N LYS A 20 26.38 -59.79 34.13
CA LYS A 20 25.43 -58.79 34.68
C LYS A 20 25.94 -57.36 34.49
N ILE A 21 27.21 -57.11 34.81
CA ILE A 21 27.81 -55.76 34.68
C ILE A 21 27.89 -55.37 33.20
N CYS A 22 28.30 -56.29 32.33
CA CYS A 22 28.37 -56.04 30.89
C CYS A 22 27.00 -55.81 30.27
N PHE A 23 25.96 -56.51 30.74
CA PHE A 23 24.59 -56.30 30.28
C PHE A 23 24.11 -54.87 30.57
N LEU A 24 24.41 -54.33 31.75
CA LEU A 24 24.08 -52.94 32.11
C LEU A 24 24.85 -51.93 31.24
N ALA A 25 26.15 -52.14 31.06
CA ALA A 25 26.97 -51.29 30.20
C ALA A 25 26.50 -51.31 28.74
N ASN A 26 26.15 -52.48 28.21
CA ASN A 26 25.63 -52.64 26.86
C ASN A 26 24.26 -51.99 26.68
N ASN A 27 23.36 -52.10 27.66
CA ASN A 27 22.10 -51.36 27.65
C ASN A 27 22.33 -49.83 27.62
N ASN A 28 23.32 -49.34 28.38
CA ASN A 28 23.67 -47.92 28.37
C ASN A 28 24.25 -47.47 27.02
N LEU A 29 25.10 -48.29 26.39
CA LEU A 29 25.62 -48.06 25.05
C LEU A 29 24.49 -48.02 24.02
N SER A 30 23.64 -49.05 24.00
CA SER A 30 22.49 -49.14 23.09
C SER A 30 21.56 -47.93 23.22
N ASN A 31 21.22 -47.54 24.45
CA ASN A 31 20.43 -46.34 24.72
C ASN A 31 21.13 -45.07 24.23
N SER A 32 22.46 -44.98 24.37
CA SER A 32 23.22 -43.82 23.89
C SER A 32 23.28 -43.74 22.38
N PHE A 33 23.42 -44.87 21.67
CA PHE A 33 23.32 -44.93 20.21
C PHE A 33 21.94 -44.51 19.70
N ILE A 34 20.86 -44.95 20.35
CA ILE A 34 19.50 -44.50 20.02
C ILE A 34 19.40 -42.98 20.16
N LYS A 35 19.88 -42.42 21.27
CA LYS A 35 19.87 -40.97 21.49
C LYS A 35 20.73 -40.22 20.47
N LEU A 36 21.90 -40.75 20.08
CA LEU A 36 22.74 -40.15 19.03
C LEU A 36 22.01 -40.10 17.69
N SER A 37 21.29 -41.17 17.32
CA SER A 37 20.42 -41.16 16.14
C SER A 37 19.28 -40.14 16.27
N GLU A 38 18.68 -39.98 17.46
CA GLU A 38 17.72 -38.89 17.72
C GLU A 38 18.35 -37.51 17.51
N LYS A 39 19.61 -37.29 17.93
CA LYS A 39 20.31 -36.02 17.74
C LYS A 39 20.49 -35.67 16.27
N GLU A 40 20.82 -36.64 15.42
CA GLU A 40 20.95 -36.41 13.97
C GLU A 40 19.61 -35.98 13.36
N LYS A 41 18.52 -36.68 13.70
CA LYS A 41 17.16 -36.31 13.26
C LYS A 41 16.75 -34.92 13.76
N LEU A 42 16.98 -34.65 15.04
CA LEU A 42 16.73 -33.34 15.65
C LEU A 42 17.55 -32.25 14.97
N SER A 43 18.80 -32.50 14.61
CA SER A 43 19.65 -31.51 13.94
C SER A 43 19.08 -31.04 12.60
N ILE A 44 18.62 -31.99 11.78
CA ILE A 44 17.98 -31.71 10.50
C ILE A 44 16.69 -30.91 10.71
N GLU A 45 15.84 -31.35 11.65
CA GLU A 45 14.59 -30.67 11.98
C GLU A 45 14.82 -29.23 12.46
N LEU A 46 15.78 -29.03 13.37
CA LEU A 46 16.10 -27.72 13.93
C LEU A 46 16.70 -26.78 12.89
N THR A 47 17.51 -27.31 11.96
CA THR A 47 18.04 -26.55 10.82
C THR A 47 16.90 -26.05 9.93
N TYR A 48 15.94 -26.91 9.61
CA TYR A 48 14.77 -26.55 8.82
C TYR A 48 13.91 -25.48 9.52
N ILE A 49 13.65 -25.67 10.82
CA ILE A 49 12.90 -24.72 11.66
C ILE A 49 13.61 -23.36 11.68
N MET A 50 14.93 -23.32 11.89
CA MET A 50 15.73 -22.09 11.90
C MET A 50 15.67 -21.34 10.56
N LEU A 51 15.84 -22.05 9.44
CA LEU A 51 15.72 -21.48 8.10
C LEU A 51 14.32 -20.92 7.86
N SER A 52 13.31 -21.66 8.29
CA SER A 52 11.91 -21.24 8.17
C SER A 52 11.64 -19.97 8.99
N LEU A 53 12.08 -19.89 10.24
CA LEU A 53 11.97 -18.68 11.07
C LEU A 53 12.60 -17.47 10.39
N LYS A 54 13.83 -17.64 9.89
CA LYS A 54 14.54 -16.58 9.16
C LYS A 54 13.72 -16.07 7.97
N ASN A 55 13.17 -16.98 7.17
CA ASN A 55 12.38 -16.61 6.00
C ASN A 55 11.09 -15.88 6.38
N HIS A 56 10.39 -16.31 7.44
CA HIS A 56 9.19 -15.61 7.93
C HIS A 56 9.52 -14.18 8.38
N LEU A 57 10.63 -13.99 9.11
CA LEU A 57 11.07 -12.66 9.53
C LEU A 57 11.43 -11.76 8.34
N GLN A 58 12.08 -12.32 7.31
CA GLN A 58 12.36 -11.58 6.07
C GLN A 58 11.07 -11.15 5.35
N ILE A 59 10.07 -12.03 5.30
CA ILE A 59 8.76 -11.69 4.75
C ILE A 59 8.11 -10.54 5.54
N PHE A 60 8.18 -10.56 6.87
CA PHE A 60 7.66 -9.46 7.70
C PHE A 60 8.38 -8.15 7.44
N GLU A 61 9.70 -8.17 7.24
CA GLU A 61 10.46 -6.99 6.88
C GLU A 61 10.08 -6.45 5.49
N SER A 62 9.86 -7.33 4.51
CA SER A 62 9.36 -6.95 3.19
C SER A 62 7.97 -6.33 3.27
N LEU A 63 7.05 -6.95 4.02
CA LEU A 63 5.70 -6.43 4.24
C LEU A 63 5.72 -5.05 4.89
N LYS A 64 6.58 -4.84 5.90
CA LYS A 64 6.81 -3.53 6.53
C LYS A 64 7.15 -2.47 5.49
N LYS A 65 8.13 -2.75 4.63
CA LYS A 65 8.58 -1.82 3.58
C LYS A 65 7.46 -1.52 2.60
N SER A 66 6.70 -2.54 2.19
CA SER A 66 5.54 -2.38 1.31
C SER A 66 4.45 -1.49 1.91
N ILE A 67 4.12 -1.68 3.19
CA ILE A 67 3.10 -0.86 3.87
C ILE A 67 3.54 0.61 3.95
N ILE A 68 4.80 0.86 4.35
CA ILE A 68 5.36 2.22 4.42
C ILE A 68 5.30 2.90 3.04
N LEU A 69 5.69 2.18 2.00
CA LEU A 69 5.70 2.69 0.62
C LEU A 69 4.28 2.95 0.07
N LEU A 70 3.32 2.10 0.41
CA LEU A 70 1.92 2.32 0.05
C LEU A 70 1.37 3.60 0.69
N ILE A 71 1.66 3.82 1.97
CA ILE A 71 1.21 5.00 2.70
C ILE A 71 1.89 6.26 2.14
N SER A 72 3.20 6.23 1.89
CA SER A 72 3.91 7.39 1.32
C SER A 72 3.34 7.78 -0.05
N ASN A 73 3.14 6.80 -0.94
CA ASN A 73 2.60 7.06 -2.28
C ASN A 73 1.19 7.69 -2.24
N ILE A 74 0.35 7.25 -1.30
CA ILE A 74 -1.01 7.78 -1.16
C ILE A 74 -0.99 9.17 -0.54
N THR A 75 -0.12 9.43 0.44
CA THR A 75 0.08 10.75 0.99
C THR A 75 0.56 11.74 -0.08
N GLU A 76 1.51 11.36 -0.92
CA GLU A 76 1.94 12.17 -2.06
C GLU A 76 0.80 12.45 -3.04
N LYS A 77 0.06 11.40 -3.44
CA LYS A 77 -1.10 11.55 -4.33
C LYS A 77 -2.18 12.46 -3.73
N LYS A 78 -2.46 12.32 -2.43
CA LYS A 78 -3.38 13.21 -1.69
C LYS A 78 -2.90 14.66 -1.80
N ASN A 79 -1.67 14.94 -1.40
CA ASN A 79 -1.14 16.30 -1.34
C ASN A 79 -1.16 16.97 -2.72
N LEU A 80 -0.80 16.23 -3.78
CA LEU A 80 -0.89 16.72 -5.16
C LEU A 80 -2.32 17.07 -5.57
N LEU A 81 -3.30 16.22 -5.23
CA LEU A 81 -4.71 16.45 -5.56
C LEU A 81 -5.31 17.61 -4.77
N ILE A 82 -5.00 17.71 -3.47
CA ILE A 82 -5.45 18.83 -2.63
C ILE A 82 -4.90 20.15 -3.15
N ASN A 83 -3.58 20.23 -3.39
CA ASN A 83 -2.94 21.45 -3.90
C ASN A 83 -3.53 21.87 -5.24
N ASN A 84 -3.73 20.93 -6.16
CA ASN A 84 -4.33 21.22 -7.46
C ASN A 84 -5.80 21.69 -7.33
N THR A 85 -6.57 21.07 -6.43
CA THR A 85 -7.97 21.47 -6.20
C THR A 85 -8.06 22.87 -5.62
N ASN A 86 -7.22 23.21 -4.64
CA ASN A 86 -7.15 24.55 -4.06
C ASN A 86 -6.77 25.61 -5.11
N LEU A 87 -5.78 25.33 -5.96
CA LEU A 87 -5.42 26.25 -7.05
C LEU A 87 -6.59 26.47 -8.04
N ASN A 88 -7.39 25.44 -8.32
CA ASN A 88 -8.55 25.60 -9.21
C ASN A 88 -9.70 26.33 -8.52
N LEU A 89 -9.88 26.15 -7.20
CA LEU A 89 -10.80 26.95 -6.40
C LEU A 89 -10.42 28.42 -6.39
N GLU A 90 -9.14 28.75 -6.20
CA GLU A 90 -8.64 30.13 -6.28
C GLU A 90 -8.87 30.76 -7.66
N LYS A 91 -8.66 29.99 -8.74
CA LYS A 91 -9.00 30.45 -10.10
C LYS A 91 -10.49 30.74 -10.25
N LEU A 92 -11.35 29.85 -9.75
CA LEU A 92 -12.79 30.05 -9.76
C LEU A 92 -13.18 31.29 -8.96
N ASP A 93 -12.60 31.50 -7.78
CA ASP A 93 -12.82 32.69 -6.95
C ASP A 93 -12.41 33.97 -7.66
N ASN A 94 -11.26 33.97 -8.34
CA ASN A 94 -10.82 35.10 -9.14
C ASN A 94 -11.79 35.41 -10.28
N ILE A 95 -12.39 34.40 -10.92
CA ILE A 95 -13.43 34.58 -11.93
C ILE A 95 -14.69 35.20 -11.31
N LEU A 96 -15.14 34.72 -10.15
CA LEU A 96 -16.29 35.28 -9.45
C LEU A 96 -16.05 36.73 -9.00
N ILE A 97 -14.86 37.05 -8.50
CA ILE A 97 -14.45 38.44 -8.19
C ILE A 97 -14.50 39.30 -9.44
N LYS A 98 -13.98 38.79 -10.58
CA LYS A 98 -14.07 39.48 -11.87
C LYS A 98 -15.52 39.74 -12.26
N MET A 99 -16.43 38.78 -12.09
CA MET A 99 -17.86 38.97 -12.36
C MET A 99 -18.50 40.04 -11.45
N LYS A 100 -18.12 40.09 -10.17
CA LYS A 100 -18.58 41.14 -9.23
C LYS A 100 -18.09 42.53 -9.64
N SER A 101 -16.89 42.62 -10.22
CA SER A 101 -16.32 43.89 -10.67
C SER A 101 -16.95 44.45 -11.95
N ILE A 102 -17.56 43.57 -12.78
CA ILE A 102 -18.20 43.97 -14.04
C ILE A 102 -19.61 44.47 -13.73
N ILE A 103 -19.81 45.78 -13.84
CA ILE A 103 -21.11 46.43 -13.63
C ILE A 103 -21.93 46.31 -14.91
N VAL A 104 -23.16 45.82 -14.80
CA VAL A 104 -24.09 45.73 -15.92
C VAL A 104 -24.56 47.13 -16.32
N ASP A 105 -24.60 47.41 -17.63
CA ASP A 105 -25.01 48.74 -18.12
C ASP A 105 -26.43 49.08 -17.63
N LYS A 106 -26.60 50.32 -17.16
CA LYS A 106 -27.84 50.80 -16.53
C LYS A 106 -29.04 50.73 -17.48
N SER A 107 -28.80 50.73 -18.79
CA SER A 107 -29.84 50.69 -19.82
C SER A 107 -30.56 49.35 -19.90
N PHE A 108 -30.01 48.27 -19.32
CA PHE A 108 -30.65 46.95 -19.23
C PHE A 108 -31.69 46.81 -18.12
N LYS A 109 -31.95 47.87 -17.32
CA LYS A 109 -32.84 47.79 -16.16
C LYS A 109 -34.30 47.57 -16.55
N LEU A 110 -34.82 46.37 -16.26
CA LEU A 110 -36.25 46.07 -16.21
C LEU A 110 -36.88 46.43 -14.85
N LEU A 111 -36.08 46.67 -13.79
CA LEU A 111 -36.54 46.88 -12.41
C LEU A 111 -36.11 48.25 -11.86
N GLN A 112 -37.07 48.96 -11.26
CA GLN A 112 -37.07 50.38 -10.87
C GLN A 112 -36.08 50.80 -9.77
N ASN A 113 -35.19 49.94 -9.29
CA ASN A 113 -34.31 50.27 -8.18
C ASN A 113 -32.90 50.70 -8.66
N ASN A 114 -32.41 51.80 -8.11
CA ASN A 114 -31.12 52.44 -8.44
C ASN A 114 -29.87 51.63 -8.02
N ILE A 115 -30.00 50.33 -7.80
CA ILE A 115 -28.89 49.45 -7.42
C ILE A 115 -28.01 49.20 -8.66
N LYS A 116 -26.69 49.24 -8.49
CA LYS A 116 -25.71 48.88 -9.51
C LYS A 116 -25.58 47.36 -9.49
N ASN A 117 -26.24 46.67 -10.42
CA ASN A 117 -26.13 45.22 -10.51
C ASN A 117 -24.82 44.85 -11.23
N SER A 118 -24.11 43.89 -10.68
CA SER A 118 -22.95 43.26 -11.29
C SER A 118 -23.38 42.05 -12.13
N LEU A 119 -22.47 41.53 -12.96
CA LEU A 119 -22.74 40.31 -13.72
C LEU A 119 -22.94 39.09 -12.79
N TYR A 120 -22.33 39.14 -11.60
CA TYR A 120 -22.50 38.12 -10.56
C TYR A 120 -23.95 37.97 -10.08
N ASP A 121 -24.74 39.05 -10.08
CA ASP A 121 -26.12 39.01 -9.57
C ASP A 121 -27.08 38.20 -10.46
N TYR A 122 -26.60 37.76 -11.63
CA TYR A 122 -27.35 36.96 -12.60
C TYR A 122 -26.97 35.48 -12.60
N ILE A 123 -26.04 35.05 -11.73
CA ILE A 123 -25.70 33.64 -11.55
C ILE A 123 -26.27 33.11 -10.23
N ASN A 124 -26.58 31.81 -10.21
CA ASN A 124 -26.86 31.09 -8.97
C ASN A 124 -25.55 30.52 -8.42
N ASP A 125 -25.04 31.08 -7.33
CA ASP A 125 -23.80 30.66 -6.67
C ASP A 125 -24.01 29.62 -5.56
N ASP A 126 -25.26 29.26 -5.23
CA ASP A 126 -25.57 28.30 -4.17
C ASP A 126 -24.87 26.95 -4.41
N HIS A 127 -24.90 26.46 -5.64
CA HIS A 127 -24.25 25.21 -6.01
C HIS A 127 -22.73 25.27 -5.87
N VAL A 128 -22.12 26.40 -6.20
CA VAL A 128 -20.66 26.62 -6.07
C VAL A 128 -20.27 26.68 -4.59
N ASN A 129 -21.07 27.36 -3.77
CA ASN A 129 -20.83 27.47 -2.33
C ASN A 129 -20.99 26.12 -1.62
N ILE A 130 -22.03 25.34 -1.95
CA ILE A 130 -22.22 23.98 -1.44
C ILE A 130 -21.04 23.08 -1.84
N MET A 131 -20.61 23.15 -3.10
CA MET A 131 -19.47 22.39 -3.60
C MET A 131 -18.19 22.72 -2.82
N LYS A 132 -17.89 24.00 -2.61
CA LYS A 132 -16.72 24.44 -1.83
C LYS A 132 -16.74 23.91 -0.40
N LEU A 133 -17.89 23.99 0.27
CA LEU A 133 -18.05 23.45 1.62
C LEU A 133 -17.75 21.94 1.66
N ARG A 134 -18.32 21.18 0.72
CA ARG A 134 -18.08 19.73 0.62
C ARG A 134 -16.64 19.38 0.31
N ILE A 135 -15.97 20.15 -0.55
CA ILE A 135 -14.54 19.96 -0.83
C ILE A 135 -13.71 20.19 0.42
N ASN A 136 -13.99 21.25 1.18
CA ASN A 136 -13.28 21.53 2.42
C ASN A 136 -13.49 20.43 3.47
N GLU A 137 -14.74 19.96 3.63
CA GLU A 137 -15.05 18.81 4.49
C GLU A 137 -14.30 17.54 4.07
N LEU A 138 -14.26 17.24 2.77
CA LEU A 138 -13.50 16.10 2.23
C LEU A 138 -11.99 16.24 2.46
N ILE A 139 -11.43 17.44 2.32
CA ILE A 139 -10.02 17.70 2.59
C ILE A 139 -9.71 17.46 4.07
N ILE A 140 -10.58 17.91 4.98
CA ILE A 140 -10.44 17.65 6.42
C ILE A 140 -10.49 16.15 6.68
N GLN A 141 -11.47 15.43 6.14
CA GLN A 141 -11.58 13.97 6.30
C GLN A 141 -10.35 13.22 5.74
N LEU A 142 -9.82 13.64 4.59
CA LEU A 142 -8.60 13.08 3.99
C LEU A 142 -7.35 13.33 4.84
N ASN A 143 -7.27 14.48 5.52
CA ASN A 143 -6.19 14.76 6.46
C ASN A 143 -6.36 13.93 7.72
N ASP A 144 -7.55 13.93 8.33
CA ASP A 144 -7.84 13.15 9.53
C ASP A 144 -7.53 11.66 9.31
N LEU A 145 -7.89 11.07 8.17
CA LEU A 145 -7.65 9.64 7.90
C LEU A 145 -6.16 9.26 7.85
N LEU A 146 -5.27 10.15 7.41
CA LEU A 146 -3.83 9.88 7.29
C LEU A 146 -3.02 10.39 8.48
N ASP A 147 -3.39 11.56 9.01
CA ASP A 147 -2.82 12.15 10.23
C ASP A 147 -3.39 11.49 11.50
N ASN A 148 -4.35 10.58 11.32
CA ASN A 148 -4.86 9.73 12.38
C ASN A 148 -3.69 8.95 12.99
N LYS A 149 -3.47 9.20 14.29
CA LYS A 149 -2.57 8.43 15.17
C LYS A 149 -2.75 6.91 15.00
N ILE A 150 -3.88 6.44 14.50
CA ILE A 150 -4.14 5.04 14.20
C ILE A 150 -3.12 4.45 13.21
N ILE A 151 -2.84 5.11 12.08
CA ILE A 151 -1.87 4.56 11.09
C ILE A 151 -0.47 4.54 11.69
N GLU A 152 -0.04 5.64 12.30
CA GLU A 152 1.25 5.73 12.98
C GLU A 152 1.37 4.67 14.09
N ASN A 153 0.34 4.51 14.92
CA ASN A 153 0.31 3.51 15.97
C ASN A 153 0.40 2.08 15.40
N ILE A 154 -0.28 1.77 14.30
CA ILE A 154 -0.18 0.47 13.64
C ILE A 154 1.25 0.24 13.13
N ILE A 155 1.86 1.24 12.48
CA ILE A 155 3.24 1.14 12.00
C ILE A 155 4.21 0.95 13.17
N ILE A 156 4.11 1.78 14.22
CA ILE A 156 4.99 1.72 15.40
C ILE A 156 4.84 0.36 16.09
N ARG A 157 3.60 -0.13 16.25
CA ARG A 157 3.35 -1.43 16.86
C ARG A 157 3.92 -2.56 16.01
N PHE A 158 3.68 -2.54 14.70
CA PHE A 158 4.27 -3.50 13.76
C PHE A 158 5.80 -3.50 13.86
N GLN A 159 6.41 -2.32 13.95
CA GLN A 159 7.86 -2.16 14.10
C GLN A 159 8.38 -2.73 15.41
N ASN A 160 7.73 -2.40 16.53
CA ASN A 160 8.17 -2.84 17.86
C ASN A 160 8.08 -4.36 18.00
N GLU A 161 6.94 -4.95 17.60
CA GLU A 161 6.74 -6.39 17.70
C GLU A 161 7.63 -7.15 16.70
N SER A 162 7.81 -6.63 15.48
CA SER A 162 8.75 -7.21 14.50
C SER A 162 10.21 -7.16 15.00
N ASN A 163 10.64 -6.05 15.60
CA ASN A 163 11.98 -5.91 16.17
C ASN A 163 12.19 -6.85 17.36
N TYR A 164 11.18 -7.02 18.22
CA TYR A 164 11.22 -7.98 19.32
C TYR A 164 11.44 -9.41 18.78
N LEU A 165 10.66 -9.85 17.79
CA LEU A 165 10.82 -11.17 17.18
C LEU A 165 12.19 -11.36 16.51
N PHE A 166 12.73 -10.29 15.90
CA PHE A 166 14.05 -10.33 15.28
C PHE A 166 15.16 -10.48 16.34
N ASN A 167 15.05 -9.78 17.46
CA ASN A 167 16.00 -9.89 18.57
C ASN A 167 15.97 -11.27 19.23
N GLU A 168 14.77 -11.82 19.46
CA GLU A 168 14.59 -13.20 19.94
C GLU A 168 15.23 -14.19 18.97
N PHE A 169 14.99 -14.05 17.66
CA PHE A 169 15.62 -14.88 16.65
C PHE A 169 17.15 -14.75 16.62
N GLU A 170 17.71 -13.55 16.73
CA GLU A 170 19.17 -13.37 16.75
C GLU A 170 19.81 -14.06 17.96
N SER A 171 19.15 -14.04 19.12
CA SER A 171 19.62 -14.80 20.29
C SER A 171 19.70 -16.31 20.01
N LEU A 172 18.70 -16.86 19.31
CA LEU A 172 18.64 -18.26 18.89
C LEU A 172 19.63 -18.56 17.76
N ASN A 173 19.84 -17.61 16.85
CA ASN A 173 20.78 -17.70 15.73
C ASN A 173 22.23 -17.75 16.23
N LEU A 174 22.58 -16.99 17.27
CA LEU A 174 23.88 -17.07 17.92
C LEU A 174 24.12 -18.47 18.51
N PHE A 175 23.13 -19.01 19.21
CA PHE A 175 23.20 -20.37 19.74
C PHE A 175 23.33 -21.41 18.61
N TYR A 176 22.52 -21.28 17.56
CA TYR A 176 22.55 -22.17 16.40
C TYR A 176 23.92 -22.14 15.69
N LYS A 177 24.47 -20.94 15.44
CA LYS A 177 25.80 -20.78 14.85
C LYS A 177 26.89 -21.45 15.70
N LYS A 178 26.78 -21.36 17.03
CA LYS A 178 27.74 -21.95 17.97
C LYS A 178 27.72 -23.48 17.90
N TYR A 179 26.55 -24.10 18.09
CA TYR A 179 26.45 -25.55 18.28
C TYR A 179 26.24 -26.36 17.00
N PHE A 180 25.65 -25.78 15.95
CA PHE A 180 25.30 -26.49 14.71
C PHE A 180 26.23 -26.17 13.55
N ILE A 181 26.66 -24.91 13.41
CA ILE A 181 27.55 -24.50 12.31
C ILE A 181 29.01 -24.70 12.72
N LYS A 182 29.43 -24.11 13.84
CA LYS A 182 30.80 -24.26 14.36
C LYS A 182 31.05 -25.62 15.00
N LYS A 183 29.97 -26.39 15.26
CA LYS A 183 30.03 -27.74 15.83
C LYS A 183 30.86 -27.78 17.12
N GLU A 184 30.73 -26.72 17.92
CA GLU A 184 31.39 -26.63 19.22
C GLU A 184 30.90 -27.81 20.07
N ASN A 185 31.84 -28.59 20.60
CA ASN A 185 31.64 -29.83 21.35
C ASN A 185 31.33 -31.10 20.52
N GLU A 186 31.24 -31.07 19.19
CA GLU A 186 31.15 -32.33 18.41
C GLU A 186 32.41 -33.16 18.55
N LYS A 187 33.59 -32.53 18.59
CA LYS A 187 34.86 -33.25 18.83
C LYS A 187 34.88 -33.96 20.18
N GLU A 188 34.30 -33.35 21.21
CA GLU A 188 34.20 -33.97 22.54
C GLU A 188 33.22 -35.16 22.50
N LEU A 189 32.09 -35.01 21.82
CA LEU A 189 31.13 -36.09 21.61
C LEU A 189 31.75 -37.26 20.83
N ASP A 190 32.44 -36.97 19.74
CA ASP A 190 33.12 -37.98 18.91
C ASP A 190 34.20 -38.72 19.73
N ASN A 191 34.91 -38.02 20.61
CA ASN A 191 35.89 -38.62 21.51
C ASN A 191 35.21 -39.53 22.54
N LEU A 192 34.05 -39.14 23.10
CA LEU A 192 33.28 -39.99 24.02
C LEU A 192 32.79 -41.26 23.32
N VAL A 193 32.32 -41.15 22.07
CA VAL A 193 31.87 -42.30 21.27
C VAL A 193 33.03 -43.24 20.94
N LYS A 194 34.19 -42.71 20.53
CA LYS A 194 35.40 -43.52 20.27
C LYS A 194 35.90 -44.21 21.53
N ASN A 195 35.97 -43.49 22.65
CA ASN A 195 36.36 -44.08 23.94
C ASN A 195 35.41 -45.21 24.34
N ASN A 196 34.10 -45.04 24.13
CA ASN A 196 33.14 -46.11 24.36
C ASN A 196 33.35 -47.34 23.46
N SER A 197 33.67 -47.17 22.17
CA SER A 197 33.96 -48.31 21.30
C SER A 197 35.25 -49.04 21.67
N ASP A 198 36.28 -48.31 22.11
CA ASP A 198 37.55 -48.88 22.55
C ASP A 198 37.35 -49.69 23.85
N LEU A 199 36.62 -49.12 24.83
CA LEU A 199 36.27 -49.80 26.07
C LEU A 199 35.33 -51.00 25.85
N GLU A 200 34.41 -50.93 24.88
CA GLU A 200 33.57 -52.05 24.47
C GLU A 200 34.43 -53.21 23.95
N PHE A 201 35.43 -52.91 23.10
CA PHE A 201 36.38 -53.92 22.63
C PHE A 201 37.17 -54.54 23.79
N GLU A 202 37.67 -53.74 24.74
CA GLU A 202 38.37 -54.24 25.92
C GLU A 202 37.48 -55.14 26.79
N ILE A 203 36.22 -54.77 27.01
CA ILE A 203 35.24 -55.58 27.74
C ILE A 203 35.03 -56.93 27.04
N ILE A 204 34.90 -56.94 25.71
CA ILE A 204 34.77 -58.18 24.93
C ILE A 204 36.01 -59.07 25.11
N GLN A 205 37.21 -58.49 25.12
CA GLN A 205 38.45 -59.23 25.36
C GLN A 205 38.52 -59.82 26.78
N ILE A 206 38.08 -59.07 27.79
CA ILE A 206 38.01 -59.57 29.18
C ILE A 206 37.00 -60.71 29.30
N LEU A 207 35.80 -60.56 28.71
CA LEU A 207 34.79 -61.63 28.68
C LEU A 207 35.28 -62.89 27.97
N LYS A 208 36.02 -62.76 26.85
CA LYS A 208 36.66 -63.90 26.18
C LYS A 208 37.66 -64.61 27.09
N LYS A 209 38.48 -63.87 27.84
CA LYS A 209 39.43 -64.44 28.81
C LYS A 209 38.73 -65.15 29.97
N LEU A 210 37.62 -64.60 30.47
CA LEU A 210 36.82 -65.23 31.53
C LEU A 210 36.12 -66.51 31.04
N ASN A 211 35.52 -66.48 29.85
CA ASN A 211 34.95 -67.68 29.22
C ASN A 211 36.02 -68.75 28.98
N LEU A 212 37.19 -68.37 28.46
CA LEU A 212 38.29 -69.31 28.22
C LEU A 212 38.83 -69.92 29.52
N HIS A 213 38.86 -69.16 30.62
CA HIS A 213 39.21 -69.70 31.92
C HIS A 213 38.20 -70.75 32.41
N LEU A 214 36.90 -70.47 32.26
CA LEU A 214 35.83 -71.41 32.58
C LEU A 214 35.93 -72.68 31.70
N ASP A 215 36.10 -72.51 30.38
CA ASP A 215 36.25 -73.63 29.43
C ASP A 215 37.45 -74.51 29.80
N ASN A 216 38.57 -73.92 30.22
CA ASN A 216 39.74 -74.66 30.68
C ASN A 216 39.47 -75.43 31.98
N CYS A 217 38.70 -74.85 32.92
CA CYS A 217 38.28 -75.56 34.14
C CYS A 217 37.38 -76.77 33.82
N ILE A 218 36.45 -76.62 32.87
CA ILE A 218 35.56 -77.70 32.42
C ILE A 218 36.35 -78.78 31.67
N LYS A 219 37.29 -78.39 30.80
CA LYS A 219 38.16 -79.34 30.07
C LYS A 219 39.02 -80.16 31.00
N TYR A 220 39.58 -79.53 32.03
CA TYR A 220 40.38 -80.22 33.04
C TYR A 220 39.56 -81.28 33.81
N GLU A 221 38.29 -81.01 34.12
CA GLU A 221 37.42 -82.01 34.76
C GLU A 221 36.98 -83.16 33.85
N ASN A 222 36.92 -82.92 32.53
CA ASN A 222 36.49 -83.92 31.56
C ASN A 222 37.65 -84.78 31.02
N ASN A 223 38.90 -84.30 31.08
CA ASN A 223 40.08 -85.03 30.63
C ASN A 223 40.61 -85.96 31.74
N ASN A 224 40.18 -87.22 31.72
CA ASN A 224 40.62 -88.26 32.67
C ASN A 224 41.80 -89.14 32.18
N ASN A 225 42.39 -88.86 31.01
CA ASN A 225 43.21 -89.87 30.31
C ASN A 225 44.67 -89.50 29.95
N ASP A 226 45.18 -88.28 30.21
CA ASP A 226 46.58 -87.91 29.94
C ASP A 226 47.18 -87.02 31.06
N ASP A 227 48.07 -87.59 31.87
CA ASP A 227 48.62 -86.94 33.08
C ASP A 227 49.49 -85.71 32.78
N ASN A 228 50.23 -85.70 31.66
CA ASN A 228 51.11 -84.58 31.28
C ASN A 228 50.36 -83.35 30.71
N GLU A 229 49.24 -83.54 30.02
CA GLU A 229 48.39 -82.43 29.57
C GLU A 229 47.62 -81.83 30.74
N ASN A 230 47.19 -82.66 31.69
CA ASN A 230 46.51 -82.24 32.90
C ASN A 230 47.39 -81.38 33.81
N GLU A 231 48.66 -81.73 34.04
CA GLU A 231 49.56 -80.88 34.85
C GLU A 231 49.78 -79.49 34.24
N ASN A 232 49.96 -79.40 32.92
CA ASN A 232 50.11 -78.12 32.22
C ASN A 232 48.83 -77.28 32.27
N LEU A 233 47.65 -77.90 32.09
CA LEU A 233 46.35 -77.24 32.24
C LEU A 233 46.12 -76.73 33.67
N LEU A 234 46.54 -77.49 34.69
CA LEU A 234 46.44 -77.10 36.10
C LEU A 234 47.28 -75.85 36.42
N ILE A 235 48.49 -75.76 35.86
CA ILE A 235 49.36 -74.58 35.99
C ILE A 235 48.72 -73.37 35.32
N ILE A 236 48.14 -73.55 34.12
CA ILE A 236 47.44 -72.49 33.38
C ILE A 236 46.21 -71.99 34.16
N ILE A 237 45.40 -72.90 34.71
CA ILE A 237 44.20 -72.57 35.50
C ILE A 237 44.58 -71.81 36.77
N LYS A 238 45.60 -72.25 37.50
CA LYS A 238 46.07 -71.56 38.72
C LYS A 238 46.62 -70.17 38.44
N ASN A 239 47.41 -70.02 37.37
CA ASN A 239 47.95 -68.72 36.96
C ASN A 239 46.84 -67.77 36.48
N GLN A 240 45.86 -68.28 35.71
CA GLN A 240 44.70 -67.49 35.29
C GLN A 240 43.88 -67.06 36.50
N ASN A 241 43.61 -67.95 37.47
CA ASN A 241 42.81 -67.65 38.67
C ASN A 241 43.38 -66.50 39.50
N LEU A 242 44.72 -66.37 39.58
CA LEU A 242 45.39 -65.24 40.24
C LEU A 242 45.12 -63.89 39.54
N THR A 243 44.91 -63.91 38.22
CA THR A 243 44.67 -62.72 37.40
C THR A 243 43.20 -62.35 37.25
N ILE A 244 42.26 -63.20 37.66
CA ILE A 244 40.82 -62.91 37.45
C ILE A 244 40.35 -61.74 38.29
N PHE A 245 40.84 -61.59 39.52
CA PHE A 245 40.46 -60.46 40.37
C PHE A 245 40.82 -59.11 39.73
N SER A 246 42.01 -58.99 39.13
CA SER A 246 42.41 -57.78 38.41
C SER A 246 41.62 -57.57 37.12
N LEU A 247 41.29 -58.65 36.40
CA LEU A 247 40.42 -58.60 35.22
C LEU A 247 39.00 -58.13 35.58
N MET A 248 38.43 -58.61 36.69
CA MET A 248 37.09 -58.20 37.16
C MET A 248 37.07 -56.74 37.61
N ASN A 249 38.12 -56.26 38.29
CA ASN A 249 38.23 -54.84 38.63
C ASN A 249 38.37 -53.96 37.39
N SER A 250 39.18 -54.39 36.40
CA SER A 250 39.28 -53.69 35.11
C SER A 250 37.94 -53.65 34.37
N LEU A 251 37.20 -54.77 34.36
CA LEU A 251 35.88 -54.87 33.75
C LEU A 251 34.90 -53.88 34.39
N LYS A 252 34.87 -53.83 35.73
CA LYS A 252 33.99 -52.93 36.47
C LYS A 252 34.33 -51.47 36.21
N ASN A 253 35.61 -51.11 36.25
CA ASN A 253 36.07 -49.76 35.93
C ASN A 253 35.70 -49.35 34.49
N ASN A 254 35.94 -50.23 33.51
CA ASN A 254 35.59 -49.95 32.11
C ASN A 254 34.07 -49.76 31.94
N CYS A 255 33.26 -50.59 32.60
CA CYS A 255 31.80 -50.47 32.57
C CYS A 255 31.29 -49.19 33.28
N ASP A 256 31.95 -48.77 34.36
CA ASP A 256 31.64 -47.53 35.06
C ASP A 256 31.99 -46.30 34.19
N ILE A 257 33.14 -46.32 33.50
CA ILE A 257 33.54 -45.27 32.55
C ILE A 257 32.54 -45.20 31.39
N ILE A 258 32.16 -46.34 30.78
CA ILE A 258 31.13 -46.38 29.73
C ILE A 258 29.82 -45.78 30.24
N SER A 259 29.40 -46.16 31.44
CA SER A 259 28.15 -45.65 32.03
C SER A 259 28.20 -44.14 32.26
N GLN A 260 29.36 -43.60 32.65
CA GLN A 260 29.56 -42.16 32.79
C GLN A 260 29.55 -41.43 31.44
N ASN A 261 30.29 -41.94 30.45
CA ASN A 261 30.28 -41.40 29.08
C ASN A 261 28.86 -41.39 28.48
N CYS A 262 28.08 -42.45 28.69
CA CYS A 262 26.68 -42.54 28.26
C CYS A 262 25.78 -41.47 28.92
N LYS A 263 26.03 -41.14 30.19
CA LYS A 263 25.33 -40.03 30.88
C LYS A 263 25.71 -38.69 30.27
N ASP A 264 26.99 -38.47 29.96
CA ASP A 264 27.45 -37.20 29.40
C ASP A 264 26.99 -37.01 27.94
N ILE A 265 26.95 -38.08 27.13
CA ILE A 265 26.26 -38.09 25.82
C ILE A 265 24.78 -37.71 25.99
N SER A 266 24.11 -38.26 27.00
CA SER A 266 22.70 -37.95 27.27
C SER A 266 22.49 -36.47 27.63
N LYS A 267 23.37 -35.87 28.44
CA LYS A 267 23.34 -34.43 28.77
C LYS A 267 23.58 -33.56 27.54
N PHE A 268 24.48 -33.99 26.64
CA PHE A 268 24.70 -33.27 25.40
C PHE A 268 23.43 -33.20 24.55
N ILE A 269 22.67 -34.29 24.49
CA ILE A 269 21.45 -34.38 23.69
C ILE A 269 20.30 -33.58 24.31
N THR A 270 20.24 -33.45 25.63
CA THR A 270 19.24 -32.57 26.29
C THR A 270 19.38 -31.11 25.87
N ILE A 271 20.59 -30.63 25.56
CA ILE A 271 20.81 -29.27 25.04
C ILE A 271 20.04 -29.03 23.74
N PHE A 272 20.01 -30.02 22.84
CA PHE A 272 19.26 -29.94 21.57
C PHE A 272 17.75 -29.95 21.80
N LYS A 273 17.28 -30.74 22.78
CA LYS A 273 15.86 -30.79 23.16
C LYS A 273 15.41 -29.46 23.77
N ASP A 274 16.21 -28.85 24.63
CA ASP A 274 15.93 -27.53 25.21
C ASP A 274 15.91 -26.43 24.14
N PHE A 275 16.84 -26.49 23.18
CA PHE A 275 16.86 -25.57 22.05
C PHE A 275 15.61 -25.72 21.16
N LYS A 276 15.14 -26.96 20.93
CA LYS A 276 13.87 -27.22 20.22
C LYS A 276 12.69 -26.54 20.90
N ILE A 277 12.61 -26.61 22.23
CA ILE A 277 11.53 -25.98 22.99
C ILE A 277 11.55 -24.46 22.79
N LYS A 278 12.72 -23.83 22.84
CA LYS A 278 12.88 -22.39 22.60
C LYS A 278 12.45 -22.00 21.17
N LEU A 279 12.82 -22.81 20.18
CA LEU A 279 12.40 -22.55 18.79
C LEU A 279 10.90 -22.68 18.58
N ILE A 280 10.27 -23.69 19.17
CA ILE A 280 8.81 -23.86 19.12
C ILE A 280 8.12 -22.65 19.76
N LYS A 281 8.66 -22.13 20.87
CA LYS A 281 8.14 -20.92 21.51
C LYS A 281 8.20 -19.72 20.57
N CYS A 282 9.37 -19.45 19.97
CA CYS A 282 9.54 -18.37 18.98
C CYS A 282 8.57 -18.53 17.79
N PHE A 283 8.34 -19.75 17.32
CA PHE A 283 7.36 -20.03 16.26
C PHE A 283 5.92 -19.70 16.67
N LYS A 284 5.54 -19.97 17.92
CA LYS A 284 4.22 -19.58 18.44
C LYS A 284 4.07 -18.06 18.49
N GLU A 285 5.10 -17.35 18.97
CA GLU A 285 5.13 -15.88 19.01
C GLU A 285 5.01 -15.28 17.59
N ILE A 286 5.68 -15.86 16.59
CA ILE A 286 5.51 -15.49 15.16
C ILE A 286 4.07 -15.73 14.68
N LYS A 287 3.46 -16.86 15.04
CA LYS A 287 2.08 -17.17 14.66
C LYS A 287 1.09 -16.19 15.28
N GLU A 288 1.26 -15.86 16.56
CA GLU A 288 0.43 -14.88 17.27
C GLU A 288 0.56 -13.49 16.62
N PHE A 289 1.79 -13.04 16.34
CA PHE A 289 2.04 -11.80 15.58
C PHE A 289 1.34 -11.80 14.21
N SER A 290 1.34 -12.94 13.51
CA SER A 290 0.71 -13.07 12.19
C SER A 290 -0.81 -12.87 12.24
N ILE A 291 -1.47 -13.32 13.31
CA ILE A 291 -2.92 -13.20 13.47
C ILE A 291 -3.27 -11.83 14.05
N ASP A 292 -2.62 -11.43 15.15
CA ASP A 292 -3.02 -10.28 15.95
C ASP A 292 -2.58 -8.95 15.35
N VAL A 293 -1.44 -8.92 14.67
CA VAL A 293 -0.93 -7.69 14.04
C VAL A 293 -1.18 -7.70 12.55
N LEU A 294 -0.75 -8.74 11.83
CA LEU A 294 -0.84 -8.74 10.37
C LEU A 294 -2.29 -8.82 9.88
N GLU A 295 -3.07 -9.79 10.35
CA GLU A 295 -4.46 -9.95 9.90
C GLU A 295 -5.37 -8.89 10.53
N ASN A 296 -5.37 -8.79 11.86
CA ASN A 296 -6.31 -7.94 12.58
C ASN A 296 -6.03 -6.44 12.47
N GLN A 297 -4.76 -6.01 12.45
CA GLN A 297 -4.43 -4.58 12.47
C GLN A 297 -4.01 -4.07 11.10
N VAL A 298 -3.09 -4.76 10.43
CA VAL A 298 -2.57 -4.32 9.14
C VAL A 298 -3.62 -4.57 8.06
N GLN A 299 -4.02 -5.81 7.83
CA GLN A 299 -4.94 -6.13 6.73
C GLN A 299 -6.31 -5.47 6.95
N ASN A 300 -6.93 -5.65 8.11
CA ASN A 300 -8.28 -5.14 8.32
C ASN A 300 -8.36 -3.61 8.44
N ASN A 301 -7.44 -2.94 9.13
CA ASN A 301 -7.55 -1.49 9.32
C ASN A 301 -6.90 -0.72 8.18
N ILE A 302 -5.69 -1.09 7.75
CA ILE A 302 -5.02 -0.36 6.66
C ILE A 302 -5.81 -0.51 5.36
N LEU A 303 -6.31 -1.70 5.00
CA LEU A 303 -7.12 -1.82 3.77
C LEU A 303 -8.42 -1.03 3.84
N LYS A 304 -9.08 -0.95 5.01
CA LYS A 304 -10.28 -0.13 5.18
C LYS A 304 -9.97 1.35 4.99
N ILE A 305 -8.92 1.84 5.65
CA ILE A 305 -8.47 3.23 5.52
C ILE A 305 -8.08 3.53 4.07
N LEU A 306 -7.34 2.63 3.41
CA LEU A 306 -6.94 2.78 2.02
C LEU A 306 -8.14 2.82 1.06
N ARG A 307 -9.19 2.03 1.31
CA ARG A 307 -10.43 2.09 0.52
C ARG A 307 -11.11 3.44 0.70
N GLN A 308 -11.32 3.87 1.94
CA GLN A 308 -11.91 5.18 2.24
C GLN A 308 -11.12 6.33 1.62
N LEU A 309 -9.79 6.31 1.73
CA LEU A 309 -8.92 7.30 1.09
C LEU A 309 -9.10 7.32 -0.42
N ASN A 310 -9.11 6.16 -1.08
CA ASN A 310 -9.30 6.10 -2.53
C ASN A 310 -10.69 6.61 -2.96
N ASP A 311 -11.74 6.30 -2.21
CA ASP A 311 -13.10 6.78 -2.49
C ASP A 311 -13.20 8.30 -2.34
N HIS A 312 -12.60 8.86 -1.28
CA HIS A 312 -12.53 10.30 -1.08
C HIS A 312 -11.67 11.00 -2.16
N LEU A 313 -10.53 10.42 -2.54
CA LEU A 313 -9.68 10.95 -3.62
C LEU A 313 -10.39 10.92 -4.97
N PHE A 314 -11.16 9.86 -5.25
CA PHE A 314 -11.98 9.77 -6.45
C PHE A 314 -13.06 10.86 -6.46
N THR A 315 -13.74 11.05 -5.34
CA THR A 315 -14.78 12.09 -5.18
C THR A 315 -14.19 13.50 -5.34
N LEU A 316 -13.02 13.76 -4.75
CA LEU A 316 -12.31 15.03 -4.90
C LEU A 316 -11.92 15.29 -6.37
N ASN A 317 -11.50 14.25 -7.09
CA ASN A 317 -11.19 14.37 -8.52
C ASN A 317 -12.43 14.69 -9.37
N ASN A 318 -13.62 14.20 -9.00
CA ASN A 318 -14.86 14.58 -9.68
C ASN A 318 -15.18 16.06 -9.45
N TYR A 319 -15.09 16.53 -8.21
CA TYR A 319 -15.27 17.95 -7.90
C TYR A 319 -14.28 18.87 -8.63
N LYS A 320 -13.05 18.41 -8.84
CA LYS A 320 -12.08 19.14 -9.65
C LYS A 320 -12.58 19.34 -11.09
N ASN A 321 -13.21 18.35 -11.69
CA ASN A 321 -13.80 18.48 -13.02
C ASN A 321 -14.96 19.49 -13.01
N ASP A 322 -15.81 19.43 -11.99
CA ASP A 322 -16.93 20.37 -11.82
C ASP A 322 -16.43 21.81 -11.67
N ILE A 323 -15.38 22.06 -10.86
CA ILE A 323 -14.74 23.38 -10.72
C ILE A 323 -14.27 23.92 -12.08
N ASN A 324 -13.63 23.07 -12.88
CA ASN A 324 -13.14 23.46 -14.20
C ASN A 324 -14.29 23.80 -15.14
N GLN A 325 -15.38 23.03 -15.11
CA GLN A 325 -16.58 23.31 -15.89
C GLN A 325 -17.21 24.65 -15.49
N PHE A 326 -17.45 24.87 -14.19
CA PHE A 326 -17.98 26.16 -13.70
C PHE A 326 -17.07 27.34 -14.09
N SER A 327 -15.75 27.16 -13.99
CA SER A 327 -14.79 28.19 -14.40
C SER A 327 -14.94 28.55 -15.88
N GLN A 328 -15.11 27.54 -16.75
CA GLN A 328 -15.33 27.74 -18.19
C GLN A 328 -16.67 28.41 -18.47
N ASP A 329 -17.75 27.93 -17.86
CA ASP A 329 -19.11 28.45 -18.04
C ASP A 329 -19.18 29.92 -17.63
N PHE A 330 -18.57 30.29 -16.49
CA PHE A 330 -18.52 31.69 -16.05
C PHE A 330 -17.68 32.58 -16.96
N LEU A 331 -16.54 32.09 -17.48
CA LEU A 331 -15.77 32.85 -18.47
C LEU A 331 -16.57 33.08 -19.76
N GLN A 332 -17.22 32.04 -20.27
CA GLN A 332 -18.08 32.14 -21.46
C GLN A 332 -19.26 33.08 -21.22
N PHE A 333 -19.86 33.06 -20.03
CA PHE A 333 -20.94 33.98 -19.67
C PHE A 333 -20.46 35.43 -19.69
N ILE A 334 -19.28 35.70 -19.14
CA ILE A 334 -18.70 37.05 -19.21
C ILE A 334 -18.50 37.48 -20.67
N ASP A 335 -17.90 36.64 -21.51
CA ASP A 335 -17.67 37.01 -22.91
C ASP A 335 -18.99 37.22 -23.67
N SER A 336 -19.98 36.37 -23.42
CA SER A 336 -21.33 36.50 -23.99
C SER A 336 -22.01 37.82 -23.64
N TYR A 337 -21.80 38.33 -22.41
CA TYR A 337 -22.31 39.64 -22.00
C TYR A 337 -21.71 40.79 -22.84
N TYR A 338 -20.40 40.77 -23.10
CA TYR A 338 -19.77 41.80 -23.95
C TYR A 338 -20.21 41.68 -25.41
N TYR A 339 -20.39 40.46 -25.93
CA TYR A 339 -20.98 40.27 -27.27
C TYR A 339 -22.42 40.80 -27.35
N LEU A 340 -23.23 40.64 -26.30
CA LEU A 340 -24.58 41.21 -26.23
C LEU A 340 -24.56 42.73 -26.33
N ILE A 341 -23.64 43.41 -25.63
CA ILE A 341 -23.46 44.86 -25.74
C ILE A 341 -23.14 45.27 -27.18
N LEU A 342 -22.20 44.59 -27.82
CA LEU A 342 -21.83 44.90 -29.21
C LEU A 342 -22.97 44.67 -30.19
N GLU A 343 -23.75 43.60 -30.00
CA GLU A 343 -24.89 43.30 -30.86
C GLU A 343 -25.99 44.36 -30.72
N ILE A 344 -26.28 44.83 -29.51
CA ILE A 344 -27.22 45.93 -29.30
C ILE A 344 -26.71 47.21 -29.95
N ASN A 345 -25.42 47.53 -29.81
CA ASN A 345 -24.82 48.68 -30.50
C ASN A 345 -24.93 48.55 -32.03
N ARG A 346 -24.70 47.34 -32.58
CA ARG A 346 -24.87 47.07 -34.01
C ARG A 346 -26.31 47.31 -34.47
N ARG A 347 -27.30 46.87 -33.69
CA ARG A 347 -28.73 47.10 -33.98
C ARG A 347 -29.12 48.58 -33.85
N ASN A 348 -28.60 49.31 -32.86
CA ASN A 348 -28.77 50.76 -32.75
C ASN A 348 -28.24 51.48 -34.00
N ASN A 349 -27.05 51.11 -34.48
CA ASN A 349 -26.49 51.67 -35.72
C ASN A 349 -27.33 51.33 -36.96
N LEU A 350 -27.92 50.14 -37.01
CA LEU A 350 -28.86 49.78 -38.07
C LEU A 350 -30.13 50.63 -38.01
N ASN A 351 -30.72 50.83 -36.83
CA ASN A 351 -31.88 51.72 -36.64
C ASN A 351 -31.59 53.14 -37.12
N LEU A 352 -30.42 53.69 -36.80
CA LEU A 352 -30.00 55.00 -37.30
C LEU A 352 -29.88 55.05 -38.83
N LYS A 353 -29.31 54.00 -39.45
CA LYS A 353 -29.23 53.91 -40.92
C LYS A 353 -30.62 53.83 -41.55
N VAL A 354 -31.52 53.02 -41.00
CA VAL A 354 -32.91 52.91 -41.48
C VAL A 354 -33.63 54.24 -41.32
N GLN A 355 -33.49 54.90 -40.17
CA GLN A 355 -34.08 56.22 -39.92
C GLN A 355 -33.56 57.26 -40.93
N ASN A 356 -32.27 57.27 -41.22
CA ASN A 356 -31.69 58.17 -42.22
C ASN A 356 -32.26 57.90 -43.62
N LEU A 357 -32.43 56.64 -44.02
CA LEU A 357 -33.05 56.29 -45.29
C LEU A 357 -34.51 56.73 -45.36
N ILE A 358 -35.27 56.59 -44.27
CA ILE A 358 -36.65 57.06 -44.22
C ILE A 358 -36.69 58.59 -44.29
N ASN A 359 -35.83 59.30 -43.59
CA ASN A 359 -35.74 60.77 -43.67
C ASN A 359 -35.38 61.24 -45.08
N ILE A 360 -34.46 60.55 -45.77
CA ILE A 360 -34.13 60.85 -47.18
C ILE A 360 -35.37 60.63 -48.05
N PHE A 361 -36.05 59.50 -47.90
CA PHE A 361 -37.25 59.20 -48.67
C PHE A 361 -38.40 60.19 -48.39
N GLU A 362 -38.60 60.59 -47.13
CA GLU A 362 -39.56 61.64 -46.76
C GLU A 362 -39.23 62.98 -47.40
N ASN A 363 -37.94 63.35 -47.47
CA ASN A 363 -37.50 64.56 -48.14
C ASN A 363 -37.68 64.48 -49.65
N ASP A 364 -37.32 63.36 -50.28
CA ASP A 364 -37.52 63.14 -51.72
C ASP A 364 -39.01 63.20 -52.08
N LEU A 365 -39.89 62.62 -51.25
CA LEU A 365 -41.34 62.73 -51.42
C LEU A 365 -41.82 64.18 -51.30
N LYS A 366 -41.31 64.96 -50.34
CA LYS A 366 -41.64 66.39 -50.21
C LYS A 366 -41.18 67.18 -51.43
N ILE A 367 -39.97 66.92 -51.93
CA ILE A 367 -39.44 67.58 -53.14
C ILE A 367 -40.33 67.27 -54.36
N LEU A 368 -40.75 66.01 -54.52
CA LEU A 368 -41.66 65.63 -55.60
C LEU A 368 -43.04 66.28 -55.46
N GLN A 369 -43.57 66.40 -54.24
CA GLN A 369 -44.82 67.10 -53.95
C GLN A 369 -44.72 68.59 -54.31
N ASP A 370 -43.64 69.25 -53.92
CA ASP A 370 -43.40 70.66 -54.20
C ASP A 370 -43.18 70.91 -55.71
N ASP A 371 -42.43 70.05 -56.39
CA ASP A 371 -42.23 70.13 -57.85
C ASP A 371 -43.54 69.95 -58.63
N ASP A 372 -44.37 68.96 -58.27
CA ASP A 372 -45.68 68.77 -58.89
C ASP A 372 -46.60 69.97 -58.64
N PHE A 373 -46.64 70.48 -57.40
CA PHE A 373 -47.41 71.69 -57.08
C PHE A 373 -46.97 72.90 -57.91
N ASN A 374 -45.65 73.12 -58.04
CA ASN A 374 -45.10 74.21 -58.83
C ASN A 374 -45.42 74.05 -60.32
N LYS A 375 -45.27 72.85 -60.89
CA LYS A 375 -45.62 72.56 -62.30
C LYS A 375 -47.10 72.72 -62.57
N ARG A 376 -47.98 72.27 -61.68
CA ARG A 376 -49.43 72.51 -61.78
C ARG A 376 -49.76 73.99 -61.73
N SER A 377 -49.14 74.72 -60.80
CA SER A 377 -49.32 76.17 -60.67
C SER A 377 -48.86 76.91 -61.94
N GLN A 378 -47.71 76.53 -62.50
CA GLN A 378 -47.24 77.06 -63.78
C GLN A 378 -48.18 76.71 -64.94
N PHE A 379 -48.63 75.46 -65.02
CA PHE A 379 -49.58 75.02 -66.06
C PHE A 379 -50.87 75.84 -66.01
N LEU A 380 -51.44 76.01 -64.81
CA LEU A 380 -52.61 76.85 -64.57
C LEU A 380 -52.34 78.30 -64.97
N ASN A 381 -51.27 78.92 -64.49
CA ASN A 381 -50.95 80.31 -64.82
C ASN A 381 -50.81 80.55 -66.33
N ASN A 382 -50.27 79.59 -67.08
CA ASN A 382 -50.01 79.77 -68.50
C ASN A 382 -51.21 79.43 -69.39
N ASN A 383 -52.12 78.55 -68.95
CA ASN A 383 -53.14 77.96 -69.81
C ASN A 383 -54.59 78.11 -69.27
N ALA A 384 -54.79 78.52 -68.02
CA ALA A 384 -56.12 78.56 -67.40
C ALA A 384 -57.10 79.47 -68.16
N ASP A 385 -56.63 80.61 -68.67
CA ASP A 385 -57.46 81.57 -69.42
C ASP A 385 -58.04 80.99 -70.72
N PHE A 386 -57.45 79.91 -71.23
CA PHE A 386 -57.84 79.25 -72.48
C PHE A 386 -58.55 77.91 -72.27
N LEU A 387 -58.66 77.44 -71.03
CA LEU A 387 -59.29 76.16 -70.69
C LEU A 387 -60.66 76.42 -70.06
N PRO A 388 -61.77 76.04 -70.71
CA PRO A 388 -63.09 76.22 -70.12
C PRO A 388 -63.25 75.30 -68.90
N GLN A 389 -63.82 75.84 -67.82
CA GLN A 389 -63.86 75.20 -66.50
C GLN A 389 -64.66 73.87 -66.45
N ASN A 390 -65.44 73.59 -67.50
CA ASN A 390 -66.24 72.37 -67.68
C ASN A 390 -65.57 71.31 -68.57
N LEU A 391 -64.33 71.52 -69.02
CA LEU A 391 -63.61 70.57 -69.88
C LEU A 391 -63.25 69.27 -69.14
N ILE A 392 -62.92 69.38 -67.85
CA ILE A 392 -62.61 68.27 -66.96
C ILE A 392 -63.01 68.65 -65.54
N ASP A 393 -63.24 67.67 -64.67
CA ASP A 393 -63.61 67.95 -63.27
C ASP A 393 -62.56 68.84 -62.60
N PHE A 394 -63.02 69.91 -61.95
CA PHE A 394 -62.16 70.88 -61.26
C PHE A 394 -61.26 70.21 -60.21
N ASP A 395 -61.75 69.13 -59.60
CA ASP A 395 -60.99 68.32 -58.65
C ASP A 395 -59.80 67.59 -59.28
N ILE A 396 -59.77 67.37 -60.60
CA ILE A 396 -58.60 66.78 -61.27
C ILE A 396 -57.52 67.84 -61.47
N ILE A 397 -57.90 69.04 -61.94
CA ILE A 397 -56.99 70.17 -62.18
C ILE A 397 -56.44 70.72 -60.87
N ASN A 398 -57.26 70.78 -59.81
CA ASN A 398 -56.91 71.37 -58.52
C ASN A 398 -56.86 70.34 -57.38
N SER A 399 -56.72 69.04 -57.72
CA SER A 399 -56.55 67.99 -56.71
C SER A 399 -55.35 68.32 -55.84
N LYS A 400 -55.54 68.25 -54.52
CA LYS A 400 -54.40 68.16 -53.60
C LYS A 400 -53.64 66.89 -53.94
N PHE A 401 -52.31 66.99 -54.08
CA PHE A 401 -51.46 65.80 -54.21
C PHE A 401 -51.78 64.81 -53.08
N PRO A 402 -51.79 63.49 -53.32
CA PRO A 402 -52.03 62.53 -52.25
C PRO A 402 -51.03 62.75 -51.12
N LEU A 403 -51.54 63.11 -49.94
CA LEU A 403 -50.73 63.19 -48.72
C LEU A 403 -50.28 61.77 -48.36
N ILE A 404 -49.06 61.42 -48.77
CA ILE A 404 -48.45 60.14 -48.42
C ILE A 404 -47.96 60.27 -46.98
N ASN A 405 -48.71 59.68 -46.05
CA ASN A 405 -48.28 59.54 -44.66
C ASN A 405 -47.52 58.22 -44.49
N LEU A 406 -46.23 58.32 -44.19
CA LEU A 406 -45.40 57.16 -43.87
C LEU A 406 -45.49 56.86 -42.37
N ASN A 407 -46.10 55.72 -42.04
CA ASN A 407 -46.11 55.22 -40.68
C ASN A 407 -45.06 54.13 -40.53
N TYR A 408 -44.07 54.37 -39.69
CA TYR A 408 -43.05 53.38 -39.34
C TYR A 408 -42.76 53.42 -37.84
N SER A 409 -42.32 52.29 -37.31
CA SER A 409 -41.87 52.16 -35.92
C SER A 409 -40.53 51.46 -35.90
N LEU A 410 -39.51 52.13 -35.34
CA LEU A 410 -38.21 51.52 -35.12
C LEU A 410 -38.23 50.64 -33.87
N GLU A 411 -37.35 49.64 -33.83
CA GLU A 411 -37.15 48.79 -32.65
C GLU A 411 -36.72 49.64 -31.46
N LYS A 412 -37.37 49.45 -30.30
CA LYS A 412 -37.02 50.14 -29.05
C LYS A 412 -35.87 49.38 -28.38
N LEU A 413 -34.66 49.91 -28.52
CA LEU A 413 -33.44 49.34 -27.95
C LEU A 413 -32.94 50.16 -26.75
N PRO A 414 -32.22 49.54 -25.80
CA PRO A 414 -31.62 50.25 -24.69
C PRO A 414 -30.50 51.19 -25.15
N ASN A 415 -30.43 52.37 -24.52
CA ASN A 415 -29.41 53.37 -24.79
C ASN A 415 -28.12 53.04 -24.01
N LEU A 416 -27.25 52.26 -24.65
CA LEU A 416 -25.96 51.89 -24.10
C LEU A 416 -25.03 53.09 -23.90
N SER A 417 -24.21 53.06 -22.85
CA SER A 417 -23.16 54.06 -22.65
C SER A 417 -21.97 53.82 -23.59
N LYS A 418 -21.40 54.91 -24.15
CA LYS A 418 -20.25 54.83 -25.08
C LYS A 418 -19.04 54.12 -24.46
N SER A 419 -18.78 54.38 -23.18
CA SER A 419 -17.69 53.75 -22.42
C SER A 419 -17.82 52.24 -22.35
N VAL A 420 -19.03 51.70 -22.19
CA VAL A 420 -19.27 50.25 -22.10
C VAL A 420 -19.12 49.58 -23.47
N VAL A 421 -19.48 50.27 -24.55
CA VAL A 421 -19.25 49.78 -25.92
C VAL A 421 -17.76 49.75 -26.25
N GLU A 422 -17.01 50.79 -25.88
CA GLU A 422 -15.55 50.85 -26.07
C GLU A 422 -14.83 49.77 -25.24
N GLU A 423 -15.22 49.57 -23.98
CA GLU A 423 -14.71 48.49 -23.13
C GLU A 423 -14.97 47.11 -23.76
N SER A 424 -16.18 46.88 -24.29
CA SER A 424 -16.55 45.65 -24.99
C SER A 424 -15.67 45.38 -26.20
N LEU A 425 -15.43 46.41 -27.03
CA LEU A 425 -14.56 46.31 -28.20
C LEU A 425 -13.12 45.97 -27.83
N GLN A 426 -12.55 46.67 -26.85
CA GLN A 426 -11.19 46.42 -26.38
C GLN A 426 -11.03 44.99 -25.85
N ARG A 427 -12.01 44.52 -25.08
CA ARG A 427 -11.96 43.18 -24.48
C ARG A 427 -12.03 42.06 -25.52
N ILE A 428 -12.91 42.19 -26.51
CA ILE A 428 -13.05 41.19 -27.58
C ILE A 428 -11.82 41.21 -28.51
N HIS A 429 -11.28 42.39 -28.82
CA HIS A 429 -10.03 42.49 -29.59
C HIS A 429 -8.84 41.85 -28.86
N ASN A 430 -8.72 42.07 -27.54
CA ASN A 430 -7.65 41.46 -26.75
C ASN A 430 -7.80 39.93 -26.68
N ASN A 431 -9.01 39.39 -26.49
CA ASN A 431 -9.25 37.95 -26.50
C ASN A 431 -8.93 37.30 -27.87
N ASN A 432 -9.31 37.93 -28.99
CA ASN A 432 -9.04 37.42 -30.34
C ASN A 432 -7.54 37.49 -30.71
N SER A 433 -6.80 38.45 -30.15
CA SER A 433 -5.34 38.55 -30.36
C SER A 433 -4.55 37.45 -29.65
N HIS A 434 -5.09 36.87 -28.57
CA HIS A 434 -4.49 35.76 -27.85
C HIS A 434 -4.79 34.39 -28.51
N HIS A 435 -5.94 34.21 -29.15
CA HIS A 435 -6.25 32.98 -29.90
C HIS A 435 -5.46 32.81 -31.21
N ASN A 436 -4.96 33.89 -31.80
CA ASN A 436 -4.12 33.84 -33.01
C ASN A 436 -2.61 33.70 -32.74
N ARG A 437 -2.21 33.51 -31.47
CA ARG A 437 -0.80 33.34 -31.03
C ARG A 437 -0.54 32.04 -30.26
N SER A 438 -1.55 31.18 -30.12
CA SER A 438 -1.43 29.77 -29.71
C SER A 438 -1.61 28.90 -30.94
#